data_AF-A0A6G3RZ09-F1
#
_entry.id   AF-A0A6G3RZ09-F1
#
_cell.length_a   1.000
_cell.length_b   1.000
_cell.length_c   1.000
_cell.angle_alpha   90.00
_cell.angle_beta   90.00
_cell.angle_gamma   90.00
#
_symmetry.space_group_name_H-M   'P 1'
#
loop_
_entity.id
_entity.type
_entity.pdbx_description
1 polymer ?
#
loop_
_entity_poly.entity_id
_entity_poly.type
_entity_poly.pdbx_seq_one_letter_code
_entity_poly.pdbx_strand_id
1 'polypeptide(L)'
;ALALAPGTERDLALHEARKAAKRARYAGEAARPALGKPAKKFAKRMKRVQSLLGEHQDSVVAREALRGIGIQAHAAGETAFTWGLLHGQEQAAGADSERELPRVWAAAAKAGF
;
A
#
# COMPACT_ATOMS: atom_id res chain seq x y z
N ALA A 1 -4.66 0.72 -11.81
CA ALA A 1 -3.56 0.06 -11.08
C ALA A 1 -3.59 -1.46 -11.28
N LEU A 2 -4.53 -2.20 -10.67
CA LEU A 2 -4.54 -3.68 -10.72
C LEU A 2 -4.70 -4.32 -12.11
N ALA A 3 -5.11 -3.55 -13.12
CA ALA A 3 -5.15 -4.00 -14.52
C ALA A 3 -3.77 -4.10 -15.19
N LEU A 4 -2.76 -3.38 -14.69
CA LEU A 4 -1.36 -3.52 -15.14
C LEU A 4 -0.81 -4.86 -14.67
N ALA A 5 0.17 -5.45 -15.35
CA ALA A 5 0.86 -6.66 -14.85
C ALA A 5 1.61 -6.37 -13.53
N PRO A 6 1.90 -7.39 -12.68
CA PRO A 6 2.71 -7.18 -11.48
C PRO A 6 4.09 -6.63 -11.84
N GLY A 7 4.58 -5.64 -11.10
CA GLY A 7 5.88 -5.01 -11.35
C GLY A 7 5.85 -3.50 -11.14
N THR A 8 6.95 -2.83 -11.49
CA THR A 8 7.22 -1.43 -11.17
C THR A 8 6.10 -0.47 -11.60
N GLU A 9 5.52 -0.64 -12.79
CA GLU A 9 4.42 0.22 -13.25
C GLU A 9 3.17 0.08 -12.38
N ARG A 10 2.84 -1.14 -11.96
CA ARG A 10 1.73 -1.39 -11.04
C ARG A 10 2.03 -0.79 -9.67
N ASP A 11 3.25 -0.98 -9.16
CA ASP A 11 3.70 -0.44 -7.86
C ASP A 11 3.61 1.11 -7.84
N LEU A 12 4.06 1.77 -8.92
CA LEU A 12 3.93 3.22 -9.10
C LEU A 12 2.47 3.66 -9.14
N ALA A 13 1.62 2.95 -9.91
CA ALA A 13 0.20 3.27 -9.98
C ALA A 13 -0.52 3.10 -8.62
N LEU A 14 -0.14 2.08 -7.84
CA LEU A 14 -0.66 1.87 -6.48
C LEU A 14 -0.15 2.94 -5.51
N HIS A 15 1.09 3.40 -5.65
CA HIS A 15 1.64 4.52 -4.89
C HIS A 15 0.90 5.83 -5.19
N GLU A 16 0.58 6.13 -6.45
CA GLU A 16 -0.24 7.29 -6.81
C GLU A 16 -1.65 7.20 -6.22
N ALA A 17 -2.26 6.01 -6.26
CA ALA A 17 -3.55 5.77 -5.63
C ALA A 17 -3.51 6.01 -4.11
N ARG A 18 -2.40 5.63 -3.44
CA ARG A 18 -2.19 5.90 -2.01
C ARG A 18 -2.15 7.40 -1.72
N LYS A 19 -1.42 8.16 -2.55
CA LYS A 19 -1.37 9.63 -2.42
C LYS A 19 -2.75 10.26 -2.62
N ALA A 20 -3.53 9.77 -3.58
CA ALA A 20 -4.91 10.21 -3.80
C ALA A 20 -5.81 9.89 -2.58
N ALA A 21 -5.74 8.68 -2.03
CA ALA A 21 -6.49 8.29 -0.83
C ALA A 21 -6.13 9.16 0.38
N LYS A 22 -4.84 9.49 0.57
CA LYS A 22 -4.38 10.41 1.62
C LYS A 22 -4.98 11.81 1.45
N ARG A 23 -4.97 12.37 0.23
CA ARG A 23 -5.57 13.68 -0.07
C ARG A 23 -7.08 13.66 0.20
N ALA A 24 -7.79 12.62 -0.25
CA ALA A 24 -9.22 12.47 -0.03
C ALA A 24 -9.54 12.38 1.48
N ARG A 25 -8.76 11.63 2.26
CA ARG A 25 -8.92 11.59 3.72
C ARG A 25 -8.79 12.98 4.33
N TYR A 26 -7.76 13.74 3.96
CA TYR A 26 -7.55 15.08 4.51
C TYR A 26 -8.67 16.06 4.11
N ALA A 27 -9.18 15.98 2.88
CA ALA A 27 -10.36 16.76 2.49
C ALA A 27 -11.58 16.41 3.38
N GLY A 28 -11.81 15.14 3.67
CA GLY A 28 -12.85 14.70 4.59
C GLY A 28 -12.64 15.17 6.03
N GLU A 29 -11.41 15.20 6.51
CA GLU A 29 -11.06 15.73 7.84
C GLU A 29 -11.31 17.25 7.91
N ALA A 30 -10.91 17.99 6.87
CA ALA A 30 -11.09 19.43 6.76
C ALA A 30 -12.56 19.83 6.62
N ALA A 31 -13.39 19.03 5.93
CA ALA A 31 -14.82 19.29 5.78
C ALA A 31 -15.66 18.95 7.02
N ARG A 32 -15.06 18.31 8.04
CA ARG A 32 -15.77 17.86 9.25
C ARG A 32 -16.52 18.97 10.01
N PRO A 33 -15.99 20.20 10.18
CA PRO A 33 -16.73 21.26 10.86
C PRO A 33 -18.04 21.65 10.15
N ALA A 34 -18.06 21.60 8.82
CA ALA A 34 -19.24 21.95 8.02
C ALA A 34 -20.20 20.77 7.83
N LEU A 35 -19.68 19.56 7.63
CA LEU A 35 -20.46 18.39 7.21
C LEU A 35 -20.62 17.32 8.31
N GLY A 36 -20.01 17.49 9.47
CA GLY A 36 -20.21 16.64 10.65
C GLY A 36 -19.88 15.15 10.45
N LYS A 37 -20.83 14.29 10.83
CA LYS A 37 -20.66 12.82 10.87
C LYS A 37 -20.38 12.20 9.49
N PRO A 38 -21.06 12.56 8.38
CA PRO A 38 -20.75 12.09 7.03
C PRO A 38 -19.27 12.25 6.66
N ALA A 39 -18.70 13.45 6.82
CA ALA A 39 -17.30 13.73 6.50
C ALA A 39 -16.33 12.90 7.38
N LYS A 40 -16.61 12.73 8.68
CA LYS A 40 -15.85 11.84 9.56
C LYS A 40 -15.87 10.38 9.07
N LYS A 41 -17.03 9.87 8.65
CA LYS A 41 -17.17 8.50 8.13
C LYS A 41 -16.39 8.34 6.82
N PHE A 42 -16.46 9.32 5.92
CA PHE A 42 -15.68 9.33 4.68
C PHE A 42 -14.17 9.30 4.93
N ALA A 43 -13.65 10.19 5.79
CA ALA A 43 -12.24 10.20 6.16
C ALA A 43 -11.77 8.85 6.74
N LYS A 44 -12.59 8.22 7.60
CA LYS A 44 -12.29 6.89 8.16
C LYS A 44 -12.20 5.81 7.08
N ARG A 45 -13.04 5.85 6.04
CA ARG A 45 -13.00 4.90 4.93
C ARG A 45 -11.75 5.12 4.06
N MET A 46 -11.45 6.37 3.71
CA MET A 46 -10.22 6.72 2.98
C MET A 46 -8.95 6.34 3.74
N LYS A 47 -8.96 6.44 5.08
CA LYS A 47 -7.87 5.94 5.93
C LYS A 47 -7.60 4.45 5.70
N ARG A 48 -8.65 3.61 5.59
CA ARG A 48 -8.49 2.17 5.37
C ARG A 48 -7.83 1.87 4.02
N VAL A 49 -8.28 2.55 2.95
CA VAL A 49 -7.66 2.44 1.62
C VAL A 49 -6.20 2.90 1.68
N GLN A 50 -5.92 4.04 2.31
CA GLN A 50 -4.57 4.58 2.46
C GLN A 50 -3.65 3.63 3.25
N SER A 51 -4.15 2.99 4.32
CA SER A 51 -3.38 2.05 5.14
C SER A 51 -2.99 0.80 4.34
N LEU A 52 -3.94 0.16 3.67
CA LEU A 52 -3.68 -1.03 2.86
C LEU A 52 -2.69 -0.76 1.72
N LEU A 53 -2.84 0.37 1.03
CA LEU A 53 -1.87 0.79 0.01
C LEU A 53 -0.51 1.20 0.61
N GLY A 54 -0.48 1.55 1.90
CA GLY A 54 0.75 1.75 2.66
C GLY A 54 1.48 0.44 2.89
N GLU A 55 0.79 -0.60 3.36
CA GLU A 55 1.36 -1.94 3.56
C GLU A 55 1.96 -2.51 2.26
N HIS A 56 1.26 -2.35 1.13
CA HIS A 56 1.81 -2.71 -0.18
C HIS A 56 3.09 -1.93 -0.52
N GLN A 57 3.10 -0.61 -0.30
CA GLN A 57 4.29 0.20 -0.56
C GLN A 57 5.46 -0.18 0.35
N ASP A 58 5.19 -0.48 1.62
CA ASP A 58 6.21 -0.89 2.58
C ASP A 58 6.86 -2.21 2.15
N SER A 59 6.07 -3.17 1.64
CA SER A 59 6.57 -4.40 1.01
C SER A 59 7.46 -4.13 -0.22
N VAL A 60 7.08 -3.20 -1.10
CA VAL A 60 7.90 -2.82 -2.27
C VAL A 60 9.27 -2.29 -1.82
N VAL A 61 9.29 -1.37 -0.87
CA VAL A 61 10.53 -0.77 -0.33
C VAL A 61 11.36 -1.81 0.43
N ALA A 62 10.73 -2.66 1.23
CA ALA A 62 11.40 -3.72 1.98
C ALA A 62 12.09 -4.72 1.04
N ARG A 63 11.43 -5.14 -0.04
CA ARG A 63 12.03 -6.02 -1.06
C ARG A 63 13.28 -5.41 -1.70
N GLU A 64 13.23 -4.13 -2.05
CA GLU A 64 14.39 -3.43 -2.62
C GLU A 64 15.57 -3.40 -1.62
N ALA A 65 15.29 -3.06 -0.36
CA ALA A 65 16.29 -3.06 0.70
C ALA A 65 16.87 -4.46 0.96
N LEU A 66 16.02 -5.49 1.08
CA LEU A 66 16.43 -6.89 1.29
C LEU A 66 17.29 -7.42 0.16
N ARG A 67 16.97 -7.06 -1.09
CA ARG A 67 17.82 -7.40 -2.25
C ARG A 67 19.19 -6.75 -2.13
N GLY A 68 19.26 -5.47 -1.76
CA GLY A 68 20.52 -4.76 -1.54
C GLY A 68 21.38 -5.40 -0.44
N ILE A 69 20.78 -5.71 0.71
CA ILE A 69 21.46 -6.37 1.83
C ILE A 69 21.92 -7.77 1.43
N GLY A 70 21.11 -8.54 0.71
CA GLY A 70 21.49 -9.87 0.23
C GLY A 70 22.72 -9.86 -0.69
N ILE A 71 22.82 -8.85 -1.56
CA ILE A 71 24.00 -8.65 -2.42
C ILE A 71 25.24 -8.33 -1.58
N GLN A 72 25.11 -7.45 -0.58
CA GLN A 72 26.21 -7.09 0.33
C GLN A 72 26.69 -8.28 1.17
N ALA A 73 25.75 -9.04 1.74
CA ALA A 73 26.06 -10.25 2.51
C ALA A 73 26.84 -11.26 1.65
N HIS A 74 26.37 -11.52 0.42
CA HIS A 74 27.08 -12.41 -0.49
C HIS A 74 28.50 -11.92 -0.80
N ALA A 75 28.68 -10.62 -1.07
CA ALA A 75 30.00 -10.04 -1.33
C ALA A 75 30.95 -10.13 -0.12
N ALA A 76 30.41 -10.16 1.09
CA ALA A 76 31.15 -10.37 2.33
C ALA A 76 31.43 -11.86 2.65
N GLY A 77 30.99 -12.79 1.79
CA GLY A 77 31.09 -14.24 2.04
C GLY A 77 30.05 -14.80 3.00
N GLU A 78 29.06 -13.98 3.39
CA GLU A 78 27.92 -14.40 4.20
C GLU A 78 26.79 -15.00 3.35
N THR A 79 25.86 -15.69 4.01
CA THR A 79 24.72 -16.31 3.33
C THR A 79 23.67 -15.27 2.91
N ALA A 80 23.32 -15.26 1.62
CA ALA A 80 22.24 -14.44 1.09
C ALA A 80 20.84 -15.06 1.27
N PHE A 81 20.76 -16.33 1.69
CA PHE A 81 19.52 -17.10 1.71
C PHE A 81 18.46 -16.48 2.62
N THR A 82 18.85 -16.04 3.83
CA THR A 82 17.93 -15.41 4.79
C THR A 82 17.26 -14.17 4.21
N TRP A 83 18.03 -13.34 3.50
CA TRP A 83 17.51 -12.13 2.85
C TRP A 83 16.58 -12.46 1.68
N GLY A 84 16.88 -13.51 0.92
CA GLY A 84 15.99 -14.03 -0.13
C GLY A 84 14.67 -14.57 0.42
N LEU A 85 14.69 -15.27 1.57
CA LEU A 85 13.48 -15.76 2.24
C LEU A 85 12.58 -14.60 2.67
N LEU A 86 13.15 -13.59 3.34
CA LEU A 86 12.41 -12.39 3.75
C LEU A 86 11.85 -11.64 2.55
N HIS A 87 12.61 -11.53 1.45
CA HIS A 87 12.13 -10.91 0.23
C HIS A 87 10.90 -11.63 -0.33
N GLY A 88 10.89 -12.97 -0.31
CA GLY A 88 9.73 -13.77 -0.72
C GLY A 88 8.51 -13.55 0.18
N GLN A 89 8.71 -13.41 1.49
CA GLN A 89 7.62 -13.11 2.44
C GLN A 89 7.01 -11.72 2.18
N GLU A 90 7.84 -10.71 1.95
CA GLU A 90 7.37 -9.37 1.60
C GLU A 90 6.63 -9.37 0.26
N GLN A 91 7.09 -10.16 -0.73
CA GLN A 91 6.37 -10.31 -2.00
C GLN A 91 4.96 -10.88 -1.78
N ALA A 92 4.82 -11.89 -0.93
CA ALA A 92 3.53 -12.45 -0.57
C ALA A 92 2.65 -11.41 0.14
N ALA A 93 3.18 -10.70 1.13
CA ALA A 93 2.46 -9.63 1.84
C ALA A 93 1.94 -8.53 0.89
N GLY A 94 2.79 -8.07 -0.05
CA GLY A 94 2.38 -7.08 -1.05
C GLY A 94 1.27 -7.59 -1.98
N ALA A 95 1.34 -8.87 -2.38
CA ALA A 95 0.29 -9.51 -3.17
C ALA A 95 -1.02 -9.67 -2.38
N ASP A 96 -0.96 -9.91 -1.07
CA ASP A 96 -2.13 -9.99 -0.19
C ASP A 96 -2.84 -8.64 -0.13
N SER A 97 -2.08 -7.55 0.04
CA SER A 97 -2.63 -6.18 -0.01
C SER A 97 -3.32 -5.88 -1.35
N GLU A 98 -2.75 -6.32 -2.47
CA GLU A 98 -3.38 -6.17 -3.79
C GLU A 98 -4.70 -6.95 -3.91
N ARG A 99 -4.77 -8.18 -3.38
CA ARG A 99 -5.99 -9.00 -3.38
C ARG A 99 -7.08 -8.41 -2.49
N GLU A 100 -6.71 -7.76 -1.39
CA GLU A 100 -7.64 -7.10 -0.48
C GLU A 100 -8.21 -5.77 -1.04
N LEU A 101 -7.45 -5.10 -1.91
CA LEU A 101 -7.75 -3.75 -2.36
C LEU A 101 -9.15 -3.58 -2.97
N PRO A 102 -9.65 -4.46 -3.87
CA PRO A 102 -10.99 -4.33 -4.44
C PRO A 102 -12.09 -4.29 -3.36
N ARG A 103 -11.98 -5.13 -2.33
CA ARG A 103 -12.94 -5.21 -1.23
C ARG A 103 -12.93 -3.92 -0.40
N VAL A 104 -11.74 -3.46 -0.01
CA VAL A 104 -11.58 -2.23 0.78
C VAL A 104 -12.05 -1.01 -0.01
N TRP A 105 -11.75 -0.96 -1.31
CA TRP A 105 -12.21 0.08 -2.22
C TRP A 105 -13.74 0.09 -2.37
N ALA A 106 -14.37 -1.07 -2.62
CA ALA A 106 -15.81 -1.17 -2.74
C ALA A 106 -16.54 -0.67 -1.47
N ALA A 107 -16.04 -1.06 -0.29
CA ALA A 107 -16.58 -0.57 0.98
C ALA A 107 -16.39 0.95 1.17
N ALA A 108 -15.31 1.51 0.61
CA ALA A 108 -15.03 2.93 0.67
C ALA A 108 -15.93 3.75 -0.28
N ALA A 109 -16.16 3.23 -1.50
CA ALA A 109 -16.92 3.88 -2.57
C ALA A 109 -18.44 3.78 -2.39
N LYS A 110 -18.97 2.68 -1.82
CA LYS A 110 -20.42 2.45 -1.69
C LYS A 110 -21.14 3.42 -0.76
N ALA A 111 -20.40 4.09 0.11
CA ALA A 111 -20.94 5.10 1.01
C ALA A 111 -20.76 6.49 0.38
N GLY A 112 -21.63 6.78 -0.58
CA GLY A 112 -21.93 8.15 -1.00
C GLY A 112 -22.50 8.97 0.16
N PHE A 113 -22.42 10.30 0.03
CA PHE A 113 -22.92 11.25 1.04
C PHE A 113 -24.42 11.09 1.29
#